data_AF-A0A142EPL9-F1
#
_entry.id   AF-A0A142EPL9-F1
#
_cell.length_a   1.000
_cell.length_b   1.000
_cell.length_c   1.000
_cell.angle_alpha   90.00
_cell.angle_beta   90.00
_cell.angle_gamma   90.00
#
_symmetry.space_group_name_H-M   'P 1'
#
loop_
_entity.id
_entity.type
_entity.pdbx_description
1 polymer ?
#
loop_
_entity_poly.entity_id
_entity_poly.type
_entity_poly.pdbx_seq_one_letter_code
_entity_poly.pdbx_strand_id
1 'polypeptide(L)'
;MDVAGLEVLLQEPIYYDVPKEIFLKRLGEFFENFFDEVDPENSRLTYYPGACCSRQCDIFPNRLGFKFHGYPGDHFDLRFVLEKDVNGVEFVKDIFPCYHLVTNELIEDLGSQVYFWVYEDDKTEVIKDENYPINLQRALEGAFYWESKKEGEMVTLEEIKAWRISYESTYLSIDSDGPSKTEFWKWDNFLGFYSYLDLLVRFTEDFKVDLARFIVVDISEISHQVLIKWLLEIENRMEDHQYWRLHGSTFTRLEQEEYEGKLNFPFSKDLNFEPELRETIESFLGWFAKERKVWLDYYFALTPTEYDSFIEQCNSSWELFQVNHLLSYHWEVREKFRKQGVFIPFNLKKPPFSFPSNASH
;
A
#
# COMPACT_ATOMS: atom_id res chain seq x y z
N MET A 1 -20.44 5.21 -19.53
CA MET A 1 -21.61 4.50 -18.99
C MET A 1 -22.81 5.44 -19.07
N ASP A 2 -24.01 4.95 -19.35
CA ASP A 2 -25.24 5.78 -19.33
C ASP A 2 -25.78 5.92 -17.89
N VAL A 3 -25.28 6.90 -17.15
CA VAL A 3 -25.70 7.18 -15.76
C VAL A 3 -27.17 7.53 -15.70
N ALA A 4 -27.69 8.29 -16.66
CA ALA A 4 -29.10 8.70 -16.69
C ALA A 4 -30.02 7.51 -16.96
N GLY A 5 -29.62 6.60 -17.85
CA GLY A 5 -30.32 5.33 -18.06
C GLY A 5 -30.32 4.44 -16.82
N LEU A 6 -29.19 4.35 -16.12
CA LEU A 6 -29.10 3.61 -14.86
C LEU A 6 -30.00 4.21 -13.78
N GLU A 7 -30.02 5.53 -13.63
CA GLU A 7 -30.87 6.23 -12.66
C GLU A 7 -32.36 5.87 -12.77
N VAL A 8 -32.85 5.66 -13.98
CA VAL A 8 -34.24 5.25 -14.25
C VAL A 8 -34.51 3.81 -13.78
N LEU A 9 -33.51 2.94 -13.82
CA LEU A 9 -33.63 1.53 -13.40
C LEU A 9 -33.51 1.36 -11.88
N LEU A 10 -32.91 2.34 -11.19
CA LEU A 10 -32.68 2.32 -9.74
C LEU A 10 -33.87 2.95 -8.98
N GLN A 11 -34.69 2.09 -8.39
CA GLN A 11 -35.91 2.48 -7.68
C GLN A 11 -35.70 2.78 -6.19
N GLU A 12 -34.68 2.19 -5.57
CA GLU A 12 -34.41 2.39 -4.15
C GLU A 12 -33.75 3.75 -3.88
N PRO A 13 -33.94 4.34 -2.69
CA PRO A 13 -33.29 5.59 -2.33
C PRO A 13 -31.81 5.43 -1.95
N ILE A 14 -31.40 4.21 -1.60
CA ILE A 14 -30.06 3.87 -1.07
C ILE A 14 -29.54 2.67 -1.84
N TYR A 15 -28.27 2.74 -2.25
CA TYR A 15 -27.52 1.65 -2.89
C TYR A 15 -26.13 1.61 -2.28
N TYR A 16 -25.67 0.43 -1.86
CA TYR A 16 -24.38 0.28 -1.20
C TYR A 16 -24.18 1.25 -0.02
N ASP A 17 -25.21 1.35 0.84
CA ASP A 17 -25.30 2.17 2.06
C ASP A 17 -25.23 3.71 1.87
N VAL A 18 -25.13 4.18 0.63
CA VAL A 18 -25.11 5.61 0.29
C VAL A 18 -26.37 6.04 -0.45
N PRO A 19 -26.77 7.32 -0.39
CA PRO A 19 -27.88 7.84 -1.22
C PRO A 19 -27.66 7.55 -2.71
N LYS A 20 -28.74 7.22 -3.44
CA LYS A 20 -28.71 6.90 -4.87
C LYS A 20 -27.92 7.91 -5.71
N GLU A 21 -28.10 9.21 -5.45
CA GLU A 21 -27.41 10.28 -6.17
C GLU A 21 -25.88 10.19 -6.00
N ILE A 22 -25.41 9.89 -4.78
CA ILE A 22 -23.99 9.73 -4.47
C ILE A 22 -23.46 8.45 -5.11
N PHE A 23 -24.19 7.34 -5.01
CA PHE A 23 -23.82 6.07 -5.65
C PHE A 23 -23.62 6.26 -7.16
N LEU A 24 -24.59 6.86 -7.85
CA LEU A 24 -24.54 7.10 -9.29
C LEU A 24 -23.38 8.03 -9.67
N LYS A 25 -23.15 9.08 -8.89
CA LYS A 25 -22.02 9.99 -9.10
C LYS A 25 -20.69 9.24 -9.00
N ARG A 26 -20.48 8.44 -7.94
CA ARG A 26 -19.26 7.66 -7.74
C ARG A 26 -19.04 6.62 -8.82
N LEU A 27 -20.09 5.93 -9.23
CA LEU A 27 -20.00 4.95 -10.32
C LEU A 27 -19.68 5.64 -11.66
N GLY A 28 -20.18 6.86 -11.87
CA GLY A 28 -19.82 7.72 -13.00
C GLY A 28 -18.35 8.11 -12.98
N GLU A 29 -17.85 8.67 -11.87
CA GLU A 29 -16.44 9.03 -11.68
C GLU A 29 -15.53 7.78 -11.86
N PHE A 30 -15.93 6.63 -11.32
CA PHE A 30 -15.18 5.38 -11.47
C PHE A 30 -15.09 4.90 -12.93
N PHE A 31 -16.13 5.15 -13.73
CA PHE A 31 -16.13 4.83 -15.16
C PHE A 31 -15.11 5.68 -15.94
N GLU A 32 -14.81 6.90 -15.50
CA GLU A 32 -13.82 7.77 -16.17
C GLU A 32 -12.43 7.13 -16.21
N ASN A 33 -12.09 6.24 -15.26
CA ASN A 33 -10.84 5.48 -15.28
C ASN A 33 -10.70 4.52 -16.47
N PHE A 34 -11.82 4.16 -17.12
CA PHE A 34 -11.85 3.30 -18.30
C PHE A 34 -11.92 4.09 -19.61
N PHE A 35 -11.79 5.42 -19.53
CA PHE A 35 -11.81 6.27 -20.69
C PHE A 35 -10.43 6.35 -21.33
N ASP A 36 -10.34 5.99 -22.61
CA ASP A 36 -9.18 6.24 -23.45
C ASP A 36 -9.26 7.67 -24.02
N GLU A 37 -8.38 8.54 -23.53
CA GLU A 37 -8.27 9.93 -24.00
C GLU A 37 -7.78 10.05 -25.45
N VAL A 38 -7.07 9.02 -25.94
CA VAL A 38 -6.45 9.01 -27.27
C VAL A 38 -7.40 8.46 -28.31
N ASP A 39 -8.12 7.38 -27.97
CA ASP A 39 -9.12 6.76 -28.83
C ASP A 39 -10.45 6.53 -28.08
N PRO A 40 -11.37 7.51 -28.11
CA PRO A 40 -12.65 7.42 -27.42
C PRO A 40 -13.53 6.23 -27.84
N GLU A 41 -13.28 5.58 -28.98
CA GLU A 41 -13.99 4.37 -29.38
C GLU A 41 -13.59 3.15 -28.52
N ASN A 42 -12.38 3.17 -27.92
CA ASN A 42 -11.92 2.16 -26.95
C ASN A 42 -12.45 2.40 -25.53
N SER A 43 -13.07 3.55 -25.25
CA SER A 43 -13.66 3.89 -23.94
C SER A 43 -14.97 3.16 -23.62
N ARG A 44 -15.34 2.12 -24.39
CA ARG A 44 -16.56 1.35 -24.18
C ARG A 44 -16.30 0.21 -23.22
N LEU A 45 -17.08 0.15 -22.13
CA LEU A 45 -17.13 -1.05 -21.30
C LEU A 45 -17.84 -2.18 -22.03
N THR A 46 -17.14 -3.29 -22.19
CA THR A 46 -17.73 -4.59 -22.56
C THR A 46 -18.15 -5.29 -21.28
N TYR A 47 -19.28 -6.00 -21.30
CA TYR A 47 -19.76 -6.73 -20.12
C TYR A 47 -19.87 -8.22 -20.41
N TYR A 48 -19.59 -9.02 -19.38
CA TYR A 48 -19.59 -10.47 -19.43
C TYR A 48 -20.42 -11.03 -18.27
N PRO A 49 -21.50 -11.77 -18.53
CA PRO A 49 -22.32 -12.33 -17.47
C PRO A 49 -21.58 -13.46 -16.71
N GLY A 50 -21.83 -13.56 -15.41
CA GLY A 50 -21.20 -14.59 -14.58
C GLY A 50 -21.84 -14.81 -13.21
N ALA A 51 -21.37 -15.85 -12.52
CA ALA A 51 -21.80 -16.29 -11.20
C ALA A 51 -20.69 -16.12 -10.16
N CYS A 52 -20.98 -16.25 -8.87
CA CYS A 52 -19.94 -16.15 -7.83
C CYS A 52 -19.30 -17.53 -7.65
N CYS A 53 -17.97 -17.61 -7.44
CA CYS A 53 -17.34 -18.90 -7.13
C CYS A 53 -17.52 -19.34 -5.66
N SER A 54 -18.06 -18.47 -4.80
CA SER A 54 -18.22 -18.75 -3.37
C SER A 54 -19.62 -19.30 -3.04
N ARG A 55 -19.67 -20.50 -2.42
CA ARG A 55 -20.89 -21.07 -1.82
C ARG A 55 -21.51 -20.19 -0.75
N GLN A 56 -20.76 -19.25 -0.15
CA GLN A 56 -21.30 -18.28 0.80
C GLN A 56 -22.12 -17.18 0.10
N CYS A 57 -21.98 -17.03 -1.22
CA CYS A 57 -22.75 -16.06 -1.99
C CYS A 57 -24.04 -16.63 -2.60
N ASP A 58 -24.21 -17.96 -2.61
CA ASP A 58 -25.38 -18.69 -3.16
C ASP A 58 -26.68 -18.53 -2.35
N ILE A 59 -26.67 -17.76 -1.26
CA ILE A 59 -27.84 -17.59 -0.37
C ILE A 59 -28.97 -16.75 -1.01
N PHE A 60 -28.77 -16.17 -2.21
CA PHE A 60 -29.72 -15.26 -2.86
C PHE A 60 -29.96 -15.66 -4.32
N PRO A 61 -31.07 -16.35 -4.64
CA PRO A 61 -31.34 -16.90 -5.98
C PRO A 61 -31.62 -15.87 -7.09
N ASN A 62 -31.73 -14.58 -6.77
CA ASN A 62 -32.06 -13.50 -7.73
C ASN A 62 -30.89 -12.54 -7.99
N ARG A 63 -29.65 -13.03 -7.95
CA ARG A 63 -28.46 -12.21 -8.19
C ARG A 63 -27.92 -12.44 -9.59
N LEU A 64 -27.88 -11.38 -10.39
CA LEU A 64 -27.10 -11.35 -11.63
C LEU A 64 -25.72 -10.75 -11.35
N GLY A 65 -24.70 -11.23 -12.06
CA GLY A 65 -23.37 -10.66 -11.97
C GLY A 65 -22.81 -10.38 -13.35
N PHE A 66 -22.11 -9.27 -13.45
CA PHE A 66 -21.45 -8.83 -14.67
C PHE A 66 -20.02 -8.40 -14.36
N LYS A 67 -19.07 -8.92 -15.13
CA LYS A 67 -17.72 -8.39 -15.23
C LYS A 67 -17.71 -7.34 -16.32
N PHE A 68 -17.29 -6.13 -15.99
CA PHE A 68 -17.10 -5.03 -16.90
C PHE A 68 -15.62 -4.90 -17.21
N HIS A 69 -15.28 -4.88 -18.49
CA HIS A 69 -13.92 -4.82 -19.00
C HIS A 69 -13.80 -3.62 -19.95
N GLY A 70 -12.74 -2.83 -19.79
CA GLY A 70 -12.50 -1.64 -20.61
C GLY A 70 -11.03 -1.29 -20.69
N TYR A 71 -10.71 -0.17 -21.34
CA TYR A 71 -9.34 0.33 -21.44
C TYR A 71 -8.72 0.60 -20.05
N PRO A 72 -7.42 0.31 -19.80
CA PRO A 72 -6.41 -0.26 -20.72
C PRO A 72 -6.38 -1.80 -20.78
N GLY A 73 -7.46 -2.47 -20.37
CA GLY A 73 -7.56 -3.92 -20.18
C GLY A 73 -8.03 -4.28 -18.76
N ASP A 74 -8.13 -3.30 -17.87
CA ASP A 74 -8.60 -3.49 -16.51
C ASP A 74 -10.10 -3.85 -16.47
N HIS A 75 -10.52 -4.38 -15.32
CA HIS A 75 -11.90 -4.82 -15.16
C HIS A 75 -12.41 -4.65 -13.73
N PHE A 76 -13.73 -4.62 -13.58
CA PHE A 76 -14.42 -4.63 -12.28
C PHE A 76 -15.71 -5.43 -12.39
N ASP A 77 -16.18 -5.95 -11.26
CA ASP A 77 -17.38 -6.79 -11.26
C ASP A 77 -18.45 -6.19 -10.35
N LEU A 78 -19.68 -6.13 -10.86
CA LEU A 78 -20.85 -5.74 -10.09
C LEU A 78 -21.87 -6.88 -10.02
N ARG A 79 -22.58 -6.91 -8.91
CA ARG A 79 -23.76 -7.74 -8.69
C ARG A 79 -24.99 -6.88 -8.66
N PHE A 80 -26.08 -7.43 -9.18
CA PHE A 80 -27.40 -6.82 -9.19
C PHE A 80 -28.36 -7.75 -8.48
N VAL A 81 -29.03 -7.26 -7.45
CA VAL A 81 -30.13 -7.96 -6.78
C VAL A 81 -31.41 -7.54 -7.45
N LEU A 82 -32.12 -8.49 -8.05
CA LEU A 82 -33.40 -8.22 -8.69
C LEU A 82 -34.56 -8.62 -7.77
N GLU A 83 -35.57 -7.76 -7.70
CA GLU A 83 -36.86 -8.07 -7.10
C GLU A 83 -37.99 -7.74 -8.06
N LYS A 84 -39.18 -8.28 -7.77
CA LYS A 84 -40.40 -7.99 -8.53
C LYS A 84 -41.30 -7.11 -7.69
N ASP A 85 -41.82 -6.05 -8.30
CA ASP A 85 -42.84 -5.22 -7.66
C ASP A 85 -44.18 -5.98 -7.54
N VAL A 86 -45.19 -5.30 -6.96
CA VAL A 86 -46.55 -5.85 -6.82
C VAL A 86 -47.23 -6.21 -8.15
N ASN A 87 -46.74 -5.69 -9.27
CA ASN A 87 -47.23 -5.94 -10.62
C ASN A 87 -46.39 -7.00 -11.37
N GLY A 88 -45.35 -7.55 -10.75
CA GLY A 88 -44.45 -8.53 -11.34
C GLY A 88 -43.33 -7.93 -12.22
N VAL A 89 -43.15 -6.62 -12.21
CA VAL A 89 -42.08 -5.91 -12.94
C VAL A 89 -40.77 -6.06 -12.18
N GLU A 90 -39.73 -6.52 -12.85
CA GLU A 90 -38.39 -6.64 -12.27
C GLU A 90 -37.72 -5.28 -12.12
N PHE A 91 -37.13 -5.03 -10.96
CA PHE A 91 -36.35 -3.83 -10.68
C PHE A 91 -35.07 -4.19 -9.91
N VAL A 92 -34.09 -3.28 -9.95
CA VAL A 92 -32.83 -3.45 -9.25
C VAL A 92 -32.99 -2.98 -7.80
N LYS A 93 -33.05 -3.95 -6.88
CA LYS A 93 -33.09 -3.69 -5.44
C LYS A 93 -31.76 -3.18 -4.92
N ASP A 94 -30.65 -3.78 -5.36
CA ASP A 94 -29.33 -3.44 -4.83
C ASP A 94 -28.22 -3.73 -5.85
N ILE A 95 -27.10 -3.01 -5.71
CA ILE A 95 -25.89 -3.16 -6.52
C ILE A 95 -24.66 -3.13 -5.61
N PHE A 96 -23.77 -4.09 -5.74
CA PHE A 96 -22.53 -4.14 -4.95
C PHE A 96 -21.37 -4.79 -5.71
N PRO A 97 -20.11 -4.44 -5.40
CA PRO A 97 -18.92 -5.01 -6.05
C PRO A 97 -18.71 -6.49 -5.68
N CYS A 98 -18.06 -7.24 -6.56
CA CYS A 98 -17.71 -8.66 -6.34
C CYS A 98 -16.25 -8.93 -6.73
N TYR A 99 -15.49 -9.66 -5.90
CA TYR A 99 -14.06 -9.91 -6.15
C TYR A 99 -13.78 -11.29 -6.73
N HIS A 100 -14.81 -12.12 -6.84
CA HIS A 100 -14.69 -13.53 -7.16
C HIS A 100 -15.77 -13.97 -8.17
N LEU A 101 -16.08 -13.08 -9.12
CA LEU A 101 -17.03 -13.35 -10.18
C LEU A 101 -16.35 -14.20 -11.27
N VAL A 102 -16.97 -15.35 -11.56
CA VAL A 102 -16.56 -16.24 -12.65
C VAL A 102 -17.53 -16.05 -13.80
N THR A 103 -17.00 -15.67 -14.96
CA THR A 103 -17.76 -15.46 -16.19
C THR A 103 -18.12 -16.78 -16.86
N ASN A 104 -19.17 -16.76 -17.68
CA ASN A 104 -19.60 -17.94 -18.44
C ASN A 104 -18.65 -18.30 -19.59
N GLU A 105 -17.83 -17.35 -20.02
CA GLU A 105 -16.82 -17.51 -21.07
C GLU A 105 -15.44 -17.09 -20.56
N LEU A 106 -14.40 -17.66 -21.18
CA LEU A 106 -13.02 -17.26 -20.95
C LEU A 106 -12.79 -15.92 -21.65
N ILE A 107 -12.28 -14.94 -20.91
CA ILE A 107 -11.90 -13.64 -21.45
C ILE A 107 -10.38 -13.64 -21.57
N GLU A 108 -9.89 -13.58 -22.81
CA GLU A 108 -8.47 -13.40 -23.09
C GLU A 108 -8.05 -11.96 -22.75
N ASP A 109 -6.79 -11.76 -22.34
CA ASP A 109 -6.20 -10.45 -22.04
C ASP A 109 -6.87 -9.64 -20.92
N LEU A 110 -7.44 -10.32 -19.93
CA LEU A 110 -7.99 -9.67 -18.75
C LEU A 110 -6.86 -9.05 -17.91
N GLY A 111 -6.81 -7.72 -17.86
CA GLY A 111 -5.90 -6.94 -17.03
C GLY A 111 -6.24 -6.99 -15.54
N SER A 112 -5.78 -5.99 -14.79
CA SER A 112 -5.93 -6.00 -13.34
C SER A 112 -7.39 -5.77 -12.93
N GLN A 113 -7.81 -6.42 -11.85
CA GLN A 113 -9.09 -6.08 -11.23
C GLN A 113 -8.95 -4.75 -10.49
N VAL A 114 -9.78 -3.77 -10.86
CA VAL A 114 -9.96 -2.53 -10.11
C VAL A 114 -11.19 -2.63 -9.22
N TYR A 115 -11.12 -1.98 -8.07
CA TYR A 115 -12.12 -2.10 -7.02
C TYR A 115 -13.04 -0.89 -7.09
N PHE A 116 -14.35 -1.11 -7.12
CA PHE A 116 -15.32 -0.03 -6.90
C PHE A 116 -15.60 0.07 -5.40
N TRP A 117 -15.48 1.27 -4.86
CA TRP A 117 -15.85 1.57 -3.48
C TRP A 117 -16.58 2.92 -3.40
N VAL A 118 -17.31 3.11 -2.31
CA VAL A 118 -17.87 4.41 -1.90
C VAL A 118 -17.15 4.83 -0.64
N TYR A 119 -17.13 6.12 -0.36
CA TYR A 119 -16.49 6.59 0.86
C TYR A 119 -17.35 6.27 2.08
N GLU A 120 -16.71 5.96 3.20
CA GLU A 120 -17.38 5.69 4.46
C GLU A 120 -18.22 6.91 4.88
N ASP A 121 -17.64 8.10 4.75
CA ASP A 121 -18.31 9.36 5.00
C ASP A 121 -19.43 9.73 3.99
N ASP A 122 -19.66 8.93 2.95
CA ASP A 122 -20.82 9.05 2.06
C ASP A 122 -22.01 8.20 2.56
N LYS A 123 -21.79 7.27 3.49
CA LYS A 123 -22.83 6.38 4.02
C LYS A 123 -23.81 7.11 4.92
N THR A 124 -25.07 6.68 4.83
CA THR A 124 -26.20 7.32 5.54
C THR A 124 -26.16 7.18 7.05
N GLU A 125 -25.51 6.14 7.56
CA GLU A 125 -25.43 5.81 8.99
C GLU A 125 -24.22 6.45 9.71
N VAL A 126 -23.27 7.01 8.95
CA VAL A 126 -22.03 7.57 9.51
C VAL A 126 -22.31 8.94 10.12
N ILE A 127 -22.12 9.03 11.44
CA ILE A 127 -22.29 10.26 12.21
C ILE A 127 -20.99 11.07 12.11
N LYS A 128 -21.11 12.29 11.60
CA LYS A 128 -20.01 13.26 11.49
C LYS A 128 -20.09 14.26 12.63
N ASP A 129 -18.94 14.59 13.21
CA ASP A 129 -18.88 15.67 14.21
C ASP A 129 -19.01 17.07 13.57
N GLU A 130 -19.04 18.10 14.41
CA GLU A 130 -19.18 19.50 14.00
C GLU A 130 -17.96 20.05 13.23
N ASN A 131 -16.77 19.48 13.46
CA ASN A 131 -15.52 19.90 12.84
C ASN A 131 -15.25 19.15 11.52
N TYR A 132 -15.97 18.06 11.26
CA TYR A 132 -15.81 17.23 10.08
C TYR A 132 -15.79 18.03 8.77
N PRO A 133 -16.72 18.97 8.48
CA PRO A 133 -16.67 19.73 7.23
C PRO A 133 -15.40 20.58 7.08
N ILE A 134 -14.91 21.13 8.20
CA ILE A 134 -13.70 21.97 8.23
C ILE A 134 -12.47 21.10 8.00
N ASN A 135 -12.38 19.96 8.69
CA ASN A 135 -11.28 19.01 8.55
C ASN A 135 -11.24 18.39 7.16
N LEU A 136 -12.39 17.98 6.63
CA LEU A 136 -12.52 17.47 5.26
C LEU A 136 -12.07 18.50 4.24
N GLN A 137 -12.56 19.74 4.33
CA GLN A 137 -12.17 20.79 3.39
C GLN A 137 -10.66 21.01 3.41
N ARG A 138 -10.05 21.15 4.60
CA ARG A 138 -8.61 21.34 4.73
C ARG A 138 -7.81 20.14 4.23
N ALA A 139 -8.28 18.92 4.48
CA ALA A 139 -7.65 17.71 3.98
C ALA A 139 -7.66 17.67 2.45
N LEU A 140 -8.81 17.95 1.83
CA LEU A 140 -8.94 18.02 0.38
C LEU A 140 -8.04 19.11 -0.22
N GLU A 141 -7.96 20.29 0.41
CA GLU A 141 -7.01 21.36 0.00
C GLU A 141 -5.55 20.90 0.09
N GLY A 142 -5.20 20.17 1.15
CA GLY A 142 -3.86 19.62 1.37
C GLY A 142 -3.48 18.54 0.36
N ALA A 143 -4.39 17.62 0.04
CA ALA A 143 -4.19 16.61 -1.01
C ALA A 143 -4.09 17.27 -2.39
N PHE A 144 -5.02 18.18 -2.71
CA PHE A 144 -5.05 18.87 -3.99
C PHE A 144 -3.76 19.67 -4.25
N TYR A 145 -3.13 20.21 -3.21
CA TYR A 145 -1.83 20.88 -3.34
C TYR A 145 -0.78 19.98 -4.01
N TRP A 146 -0.68 18.72 -3.60
CA TRP A 146 0.26 17.76 -4.19
C TRP A 146 -0.26 17.20 -5.52
N GLU A 147 -1.56 16.93 -5.64
CA GLU A 147 -2.20 16.42 -6.86
C GLU A 147 -2.19 17.43 -8.01
N SER A 148 -2.11 18.72 -7.74
CA SER A 148 -2.06 19.78 -8.76
C SER A 148 -0.65 20.14 -9.26
N LYS A 149 0.41 19.67 -8.59
CA LYS A 149 1.81 19.85 -9.04
C LYS A 149 2.02 19.35 -10.46
N LYS A 150 2.74 20.08 -11.32
CA LYS A 150 2.98 19.55 -12.68
C LYS A 150 3.98 18.40 -12.63
N GLU A 151 3.85 17.47 -13.57
CA GLU A 151 4.88 16.46 -13.77
C GLU A 151 6.22 17.15 -14.06
N GLY A 152 7.27 16.75 -13.34
CA GLY A 152 8.59 17.39 -13.39
C GLY A 152 8.74 18.69 -12.59
N GLU A 153 7.69 19.22 -11.95
CA GLU A 153 7.82 20.36 -11.03
C GLU A 153 8.62 19.95 -9.81
N MET A 154 9.72 20.66 -9.56
CA MET A 154 10.62 20.37 -8.45
C MET A 154 9.91 20.61 -7.11
N VAL A 155 10.04 19.64 -6.20
CA VAL A 155 9.57 19.70 -4.81
C VAL A 155 10.79 19.76 -3.89
N THR A 156 10.86 20.81 -3.05
CA THR A 156 11.97 21.01 -2.12
C THR A 156 11.64 20.47 -0.72
N LEU A 157 12.68 20.15 0.07
CA LEU A 157 12.45 19.71 1.45
C LEU A 157 11.78 20.80 2.30
N GLU A 158 12.14 22.07 2.09
CA GLU A 158 11.52 23.22 2.75
C GLU A 158 10.03 23.36 2.42
N GLU A 159 9.65 23.10 1.16
CA GLU A 159 8.26 23.10 0.74
C GLU A 159 7.45 22.03 1.48
N ILE A 160 7.99 20.81 1.57
CA ILE A 160 7.36 19.72 2.31
C ILE A 160 7.20 20.11 3.77
N LYS A 161 8.24 20.68 4.40
CA LYS A 161 8.19 21.12 5.80
C LYS A 161 7.14 22.20 6.02
N ALA A 162 7.06 23.19 5.13
CA ALA A 162 6.08 24.27 5.22
C ALA A 162 4.64 23.75 5.06
N TRP A 163 4.41 22.86 4.09
CA TRP A 163 3.12 22.20 3.90
C TRP A 163 2.73 21.37 5.12
N ARG A 164 3.65 20.52 5.63
CA ARG A 164 3.45 19.68 6.81
C ARG A 164 3.01 20.51 8.03
N ILE A 165 3.69 21.63 8.30
CA ILE A 165 3.33 22.53 9.41
C ILE A 165 1.93 23.13 9.19
N SER A 166 1.60 23.50 7.96
CA SER A 166 0.30 24.13 7.63
C SER A 166 -0.89 23.20 7.84
N TYR A 167 -0.68 21.88 7.70
CA TYR A 167 -1.73 20.86 7.79
C TYR A 167 -1.61 19.94 9.02
N GLU A 168 -0.65 20.17 9.92
CA GLU A 168 -0.42 19.31 11.11
C GLU A 168 -1.65 19.22 12.02
N SER A 169 -2.33 20.33 12.28
CA SER A 169 -3.56 20.31 13.10
C SER A 169 -4.69 19.50 12.45
N THR A 170 -4.81 19.57 11.12
CA THR A 170 -5.80 18.79 10.35
C THR A 170 -5.45 17.31 10.41
N TYR A 171 -4.19 16.95 10.18
CA TYR A 171 -3.72 15.56 10.31
C TYR A 171 -4.00 14.98 11.69
N LEU A 172 -3.59 15.69 12.76
CA LEU A 172 -3.81 15.23 14.14
C LEU A 172 -5.29 15.11 14.52
N SER A 173 -6.17 15.90 13.89
CA SER A 173 -7.62 15.84 14.13
C SER A 173 -8.29 14.69 13.39
N ILE A 174 -7.64 14.13 12.36
CA ILE A 174 -8.20 13.06 11.51
C ILE A 174 -7.56 11.70 11.88
N ASP A 175 -6.24 11.65 12.07
CA ASP A 175 -5.48 10.43 12.35
C ASP A 175 -5.87 9.77 13.68
N SER A 176 -6.43 10.53 14.63
CA SER A 176 -6.96 9.98 15.89
C SER A 176 -8.09 8.98 15.69
N ASP A 177 -8.77 9.02 14.54
CA ASP A 177 -9.91 8.16 14.20
C ASP A 177 -9.52 6.96 13.31
N GLY A 178 -8.23 6.83 12.97
CA GLY A 178 -7.55 5.72 12.27
C GLY A 178 -8.45 4.83 11.41
N PRO A 179 -8.53 5.04 10.07
CA PRO A 179 -9.40 4.22 9.23
C PRO A 179 -9.03 2.74 9.38
N SER A 180 -10.05 1.90 9.58
CA SER A 180 -9.87 0.46 9.41
C SER A 180 -9.34 0.23 7.99
N LYS A 181 -8.44 -0.75 7.80
CA LYS A 181 -7.81 -1.05 6.49
C LYS A 181 -8.80 -1.41 5.37
N THR A 182 -10.09 -1.45 5.66
CA THR A 182 -11.19 -1.84 4.77
C THR A 182 -12.10 -0.67 4.38
N GLU A 183 -11.97 0.49 5.01
CA GLU A 183 -12.86 1.64 4.82
C GLU A 183 -12.08 2.80 4.18
N PHE A 184 -12.65 3.37 3.11
CA PHE A 184 -12.05 4.51 2.43
C PHE A 184 -12.78 5.79 2.80
N TRP A 185 -12.07 6.81 3.28
CA TRP A 185 -12.60 8.13 3.59
C TRP A 185 -12.12 9.17 2.58
N LYS A 186 -12.89 10.25 2.37
CA LYS A 186 -12.53 11.27 1.36
C LYS A 186 -11.19 11.95 1.65
N TRP A 187 -10.72 11.93 2.89
CA TRP A 187 -9.43 12.48 3.31
C TRP A 187 -8.26 11.50 3.20
N ASP A 188 -8.46 10.26 2.73
CA ASP A 188 -7.40 9.24 2.78
C ASP A 188 -6.18 9.60 1.92
N ASN A 189 -6.39 10.25 0.78
CA ASN A 189 -5.27 10.77 -0.03
C ASN A 189 -4.43 11.76 0.80
N PHE A 190 -5.08 12.63 1.57
CA PHE A 190 -4.40 13.58 2.44
C PHE A 190 -3.62 12.87 3.56
N LEU A 191 -4.24 11.90 4.24
CA LEU A 191 -3.56 11.11 5.27
C LEU A 191 -2.34 10.40 4.70
N GLY A 192 -2.49 9.78 3.52
CA GLY A 192 -1.40 9.17 2.79
C GLY A 192 -0.26 10.18 2.54
N PHE A 193 -0.55 11.31 1.88
CA PHE A 193 0.47 12.31 1.57
C PHE A 193 1.16 12.78 2.85
N TYR A 194 0.38 13.07 3.89
CA TYR A 194 0.91 13.58 5.15
C TYR A 194 1.82 12.55 5.83
N SER A 195 1.36 11.32 6.03
CA SER A 195 2.14 10.28 6.70
C SER A 195 3.43 9.97 5.94
N TYR A 196 3.39 9.88 4.60
CA TYR A 196 4.59 9.63 3.81
C TYR A 196 5.58 10.79 3.89
N LEU A 197 5.11 12.02 3.69
CA LEU A 197 5.97 13.20 3.67
C LEU A 197 6.52 13.55 5.06
N ASP A 198 5.74 13.34 6.12
CA ASP A 198 6.22 13.43 7.51
C ASP A 198 7.33 12.42 7.77
N LEU A 199 7.15 11.17 7.32
CA LEU A 199 8.16 10.13 7.45
C LEU A 199 9.44 10.48 6.69
N LEU A 200 9.33 11.04 5.48
CA LEU A 200 10.48 11.49 4.69
C LEU A 200 11.22 12.63 5.40
N VAL A 201 10.50 13.63 5.92
CA VAL A 201 11.10 14.74 6.68
C VAL A 201 11.86 14.20 7.89
N ARG A 202 11.22 13.34 8.71
CA ARG A 202 11.86 12.76 9.89
C ARG A 202 13.09 11.93 9.52
N PHE A 203 13.01 11.14 8.44
CA PHE A 203 14.15 10.39 7.93
C PHE A 203 15.33 11.31 7.62
N THR A 204 15.10 12.41 6.89
CA THR A 204 16.17 13.36 6.56
C THR A 204 16.79 14.02 7.78
N GLU A 205 16.01 14.19 8.86
CA GLU A 205 16.47 14.79 10.10
C GLU A 205 17.25 13.79 10.96
N ASP A 206 16.72 12.59 11.14
CA ASP A 206 17.31 11.51 11.95
C ASP A 206 18.62 10.98 11.35
N PHE A 207 18.70 10.94 10.02
CA PHE A 207 19.88 10.48 9.29
C PHE A 207 20.77 11.61 8.78
N LYS A 208 20.53 12.88 9.15
CA LYS A 208 21.31 14.02 8.66
C LYS A 208 22.83 13.83 8.77
N VAL A 209 23.28 13.33 9.92
CA VAL A 209 24.71 13.07 10.18
C VAL A 209 25.21 11.86 9.37
N ASP A 210 24.39 10.82 9.25
CA ASP A 210 24.72 9.61 8.49
C ASP A 210 24.84 9.88 6.99
N LEU A 211 23.90 10.66 6.44
CA LEU A 211 23.93 11.12 5.04
C LEU A 211 25.19 11.95 4.77
N ALA A 212 25.49 12.92 5.64
CA ALA A 212 26.71 13.72 5.52
C ALA A 212 27.99 12.86 5.62
N ARG A 213 28.00 11.88 6.52
CA ARG A 213 29.12 10.94 6.69
C ARG A 213 29.28 10.04 5.46
N PHE A 214 28.18 9.52 4.92
CA PHE A 214 28.16 8.66 3.74
C PHE A 214 28.77 9.36 2.52
N ILE A 215 28.52 10.65 2.32
CA ILE A 215 29.05 11.43 1.20
C ILE A 215 30.58 11.57 1.24
N VAL A 216 31.17 11.67 2.44
CA VAL A 216 32.59 12.07 2.60
C VAL A 216 33.53 10.93 2.95
N VAL A 217 33.02 9.80 3.44
CA VAL A 217 33.85 8.70 3.94
C VAL A 217 34.14 7.68 2.83
N ASP A 218 35.42 7.34 2.66
CA ASP A 218 35.79 6.12 1.94
C ASP A 218 35.47 4.90 2.80
N ILE A 219 34.40 4.20 2.43
CA ILE A 219 33.90 3.02 3.15
C ILE A 219 34.99 1.94 3.24
N SER A 220 35.90 1.85 2.27
CA SER A 220 36.99 0.86 2.25
C SER A 220 38.02 1.05 3.35
N GLU A 221 38.11 2.25 3.92
CA GLU A 221 39.04 2.59 5.01
C GLU A 221 38.40 2.44 6.41
N ILE A 222 37.09 2.19 6.49
CA ILE A 222 36.41 1.99 7.77
C ILE A 222 36.76 0.63 8.35
N SER A 223 37.28 0.61 9.57
CA SER A 223 37.51 -0.65 10.28
C SER A 223 36.21 -1.44 10.48
N HIS A 224 36.29 -2.76 10.41
CA HIS A 224 35.16 -3.67 10.59
C HIS A 224 34.29 -3.34 11.82
N GLN A 225 34.90 -3.12 13.00
CA GLN A 225 34.14 -2.83 14.22
C GLN A 225 33.32 -1.53 14.13
N VAL A 226 33.88 -0.51 13.48
CA VAL A 226 33.21 0.78 13.31
C VAL A 226 32.09 0.68 12.28
N LEU A 227 32.30 -0.07 11.19
CA LEU A 227 31.30 -0.27 10.16
C LEU A 227 30.08 -1.03 10.71
N ILE A 228 30.29 -2.14 11.41
CA ILE A 228 29.20 -2.93 11.99
C ILE A 228 28.40 -2.12 13.00
N LYS A 229 29.07 -1.39 13.89
CA LYS A 229 28.38 -0.52 14.85
C LYS A 229 27.50 0.49 14.12
N TRP A 230 28.01 1.10 13.05
CA TRP A 230 27.25 2.07 12.26
C TRP A 230 26.04 1.44 11.56
N LEU A 231 26.21 0.26 10.94
CA LEU A 231 25.12 -0.47 10.30
C LEU A 231 24.01 -0.86 11.29
N LEU A 232 24.39 -1.31 12.49
CA LEU A 232 23.42 -1.64 13.55
C LEU A 232 22.67 -0.41 14.06
N GLU A 233 23.35 0.74 14.20
CA GLU A 233 22.71 2.01 14.58
C GLU A 233 21.74 2.52 13.50
N ILE A 234 22.06 2.31 12.22
CA ILE A 234 21.14 2.62 11.11
C ILE A 234 19.95 1.65 11.13
N GLU A 235 20.20 0.34 11.19
CA GLU A 235 19.14 -0.69 11.17
C GLU A 235 18.15 -0.49 12.30
N ASN A 236 18.61 -0.29 13.54
CA ASN A 236 17.73 -0.07 14.68
C ASN A 236 16.85 1.17 14.48
N ARG A 237 17.41 2.29 13.98
CA ARG A 237 16.61 3.50 13.69
C ARG A 237 15.60 3.27 12.57
N MET A 238 15.96 2.50 11.53
CA MET A 238 15.07 2.14 10.43
C MET A 238 13.86 1.34 10.93
N GLU A 239 14.09 0.40 11.85
CA GLU A 239 13.02 -0.44 12.42
C GLU A 239 12.18 0.32 13.46
N ASP A 240 12.81 1.04 14.38
CA ASP A 240 12.13 1.78 15.46
C ASP A 240 11.13 2.82 14.92
N HIS A 241 11.47 3.49 13.82
CA HIS A 241 10.65 4.52 13.18
C HIS A 241 9.95 4.03 11.91
N GLN A 242 10.12 2.75 11.56
CA GLN A 242 9.49 2.12 10.39
C GLN A 242 9.77 2.84 9.06
N TYR A 243 11.00 3.33 8.89
CA TYR A 243 11.43 4.04 7.67
C TYR A 243 11.42 3.15 6.42
N TRP A 244 11.35 1.83 6.58
CA TRP A 244 11.13 0.90 5.46
C TRP A 244 9.85 1.21 4.67
N ARG A 245 8.86 1.91 5.24
CA ARG A 245 7.64 2.36 4.55
C ARG A 245 7.91 3.36 3.41
N LEU A 246 9.03 4.09 3.44
CA LEU A 246 9.43 4.99 2.35
C LEU A 246 9.72 4.27 1.03
N HIS A 247 9.86 2.95 1.08
CA HIS A 247 10.11 2.10 -0.08
C HIS A 247 8.84 1.41 -0.62
N GLY A 248 7.66 1.76 -0.08
CA GLY A 248 6.40 1.13 -0.48
C GLY A 248 6.32 -0.35 -0.12
N SER A 249 7.25 -0.83 0.71
CA SER A 249 7.31 -2.21 1.16
C SER A 249 6.44 -2.38 2.39
N THR A 250 5.53 -3.35 2.37
CA THR A 250 5.04 -4.00 3.60
C THR A 250 6.05 -5.07 4.03
N PHE A 251 6.04 -5.50 5.30
CA PHE A 251 6.91 -6.59 5.78
C PHE A 251 6.91 -7.81 4.83
N THR A 252 5.74 -8.15 4.29
CA THR A 252 5.54 -9.24 3.32
C THR A 252 6.18 -9.01 1.94
N ARG A 253 6.42 -7.77 1.53
CA ARG A 253 7.03 -7.44 0.22
C ARG A 253 8.56 -7.37 0.27
N LEU A 254 9.13 -7.09 1.46
CA LEU A 254 10.57 -7.19 1.72
C LEU A 254 11.10 -8.63 1.56
N GLU A 255 10.20 -9.62 1.55
CA GLU A 255 10.49 -11.03 1.38
C GLU A 255 10.70 -11.45 -0.08
N GLN A 256 10.30 -10.62 -1.07
CA GLN A 256 10.19 -11.03 -2.48
C GLN A 256 11.07 -10.24 -3.46
N GLU A 257 11.44 -8.99 -3.17
CA GLU A 257 12.22 -8.14 -4.08
C GLU A 257 13.59 -7.79 -3.49
N GLU A 258 14.65 -7.86 -4.31
CA GLU A 258 15.95 -7.31 -3.91
C GLU A 258 15.79 -5.81 -3.74
N TYR A 259 15.90 -5.35 -2.49
CA TYR A 259 15.81 -3.96 -2.11
C TYR A 259 16.85 -3.12 -2.89
N GLU A 260 16.39 -2.25 -3.79
CA GLU A 260 17.26 -1.38 -4.59
C GLU A 260 17.52 -0.01 -3.95
N GLY A 261 16.97 0.27 -2.76
CA GLY A 261 17.14 1.57 -2.07
C GLY A 261 16.32 2.72 -2.65
N LYS A 262 15.36 2.45 -3.55
CA LYS A 262 14.54 3.47 -4.20
C LYS A 262 13.40 3.95 -3.32
N LEU A 263 13.14 5.25 -3.30
CA LEU A 263 11.92 5.81 -2.71
C LEU A 263 10.73 5.38 -3.57
N ASN A 264 9.65 4.95 -2.92
CA ASN A 264 8.43 4.52 -3.60
C ASN A 264 7.25 5.31 -3.04
N PHE A 265 6.72 6.18 -3.90
CA PHE A 265 5.58 7.00 -3.55
C PHE A 265 4.33 6.13 -3.55
N PRO A 266 3.56 6.09 -2.45
CA PRO A 266 2.36 5.26 -2.38
C PRO A 266 1.19 5.83 -3.20
N PHE A 267 1.42 6.87 -4.02
CA PHE A 267 0.41 7.54 -4.84
C PHE A 267 0.70 7.31 -6.31
N SER A 268 -0.34 7.43 -7.14
CA SER A 268 -0.26 7.37 -8.61
C SER A 268 0.61 8.48 -9.22
N LYS A 269 1.11 9.42 -8.42
CA LYS A 269 1.88 10.57 -8.86
C LYS A 269 3.28 10.55 -8.27
N ASP A 270 4.29 10.50 -9.14
CA ASP A 270 5.69 10.68 -8.76
C ASP A 270 5.96 12.17 -8.50
N LEU A 271 6.45 12.48 -7.29
CA LEU A 271 6.84 13.84 -6.93
C LEU A 271 8.31 14.03 -7.29
N ASN A 272 8.62 15.04 -8.09
CA ASN A 272 9.98 15.30 -8.54
C ASN A 272 10.77 16.06 -7.46
N PHE A 273 11.33 15.36 -6.48
CA PHE A 273 12.17 15.98 -5.45
C PHE A 273 13.43 16.63 -6.04
N GLU A 274 13.98 17.58 -5.29
CA GLU A 274 15.34 18.07 -5.52
C GLU A 274 16.30 16.92 -5.82
N PRO A 275 16.98 16.91 -6.99
CA PRO A 275 17.80 15.78 -7.42
C PRO A 275 18.86 15.39 -6.40
N GLU A 276 19.50 16.38 -5.77
CA GLU A 276 20.53 16.14 -4.75
C GLU A 276 19.96 15.40 -3.53
N LEU A 277 18.73 15.74 -3.10
CA LEU A 277 18.08 15.08 -1.98
C LEU A 277 17.73 13.62 -2.33
N ARG A 278 17.07 13.40 -3.48
CA ARG A 278 16.66 12.07 -3.93
C ARG A 278 17.87 11.17 -4.14
N GLU A 279 18.86 11.63 -4.90
CA GLU A 279 20.07 10.87 -5.22
C GLU A 279 20.86 10.51 -3.95
N THR A 280 20.99 11.45 -3.00
CA THR A 280 21.70 11.19 -1.74
C THR A 280 20.97 10.13 -0.91
N ILE A 281 19.64 10.25 -0.76
CA ILE A 281 18.84 9.30 0.02
C ILE A 281 18.86 7.92 -0.62
N GLU A 282 18.59 7.82 -1.92
CA GLU A 282 18.55 6.54 -2.62
C GLU A 282 19.93 5.87 -2.66
N SER A 283 21.00 6.64 -2.84
CA SER A 283 22.38 6.12 -2.78
C SER A 283 22.75 5.62 -1.38
N PHE A 284 22.38 6.36 -0.33
CA PHE A 284 22.59 5.95 1.05
C PHE A 284 21.84 4.65 1.37
N LEU A 285 20.58 4.55 0.98
CA LEU A 285 19.75 3.39 1.23
C LEU A 285 20.21 2.17 0.42
N GLY A 286 20.59 2.37 -0.84
CA GLY A 286 21.18 1.34 -1.69
C GLY A 286 22.50 0.81 -1.12
N TRP A 287 23.39 1.71 -0.65
CA TRP A 287 24.61 1.33 0.05
C TRP A 287 24.31 0.54 1.34
N PHE A 288 23.44 1.07 2.20
CA PHE A 288 23.11 0.46 3.47
C PHE A 288 22.58 -0.96 3.27
N ALA A 289 21.66 -1.16 2.33
CA ALA A 289 21.11 -2.48 2.06
C ALA A 289 22.15 -3.47 1.52
N LYS A 290 23.02 -3.02 0.62
CA LYS A 290 24.08 -3.85 0.05
C LYS A 290 25.09 -4.26 1.13
N GLU A 291 25.59 -3.31 1.91
CA GLU A 291 26.54 -3.59 2.99
C GLU A 291 25.90 -4.46 4.07
N ARG A 292 24.68 -4.11 4.52
CA ARG A 292 23.95 -4.92 5.50
C ARG A 292 23.83 -6.36 5.04
N LYS A 293 23.49 -6.63 3.78
CA LYS A 293 23.36 -8.00 3.25
C LYS A 293 24.66 -8.79 3.37
N VAL A 294 25.79 -8.18 2.98
CA VAL A 294 27.12 -8.80 3.11
C VAL A 294 27.40 -9.18 4.56
N TRP A 295 27.14 -8.28 5.49
CA TRP A 295 27.40 -8.51 6.90
C TRP A 295 26.40 -9.46 7.56
N LEU A 296 25.14 -9.43 7.13
CA LEU A 296 24.13 -10.40 7.54
C LEU A 296 24.57 -11.83 7.21
N ASP A 297 25.05 -12.07 5.98
CA ASP A 297 25.55 -13.38 5.56
C ASP A 297 26.79 -13.81 6.37
N TYR A 298 27.69 -12.87 6.67
CA TYR A 298 28.88 -13.13 7.49
C TYR A 298 28.52 -13.47 8.95
N TYR A 299 27.59 -12.71 9.53
CA TYR A 299 27.14 -12.82 10.91
C TYR A 299 25.98 -13.79 11.12
N PHE A 300 25.48 -14.46 10.08
CA PHE A 300 24.36 -15.40 10.23
C PHE A 300 24.63 -16.43 11.34
N ALA A 301 23.72 -16.52 12.30
CA ALA A 301 23.97 -17.18 13.58
C ALA A 301 23.39 -18.59 13.68
N LEU A 302 22.56 -19.00 12.71
CA LEU A 302 21.93 -20.33 12.68
C LEU A 302 22.68 -21.26 11.73
N THR A 303 22.89 -22.50 12.16
CA THR A 303 23.29 -23.59 11.26
C THR A 303 22.14 -23.95 10.31
N PRO A 304 22.40 -24.65 9.18
CA PRO A 304 21.33 -25.08 8.28
C PRO A 304 20.22 -25.86 8.99
N THR A 305 20.57 -26.78 9.89
CA THR A 305 19.59 -27.59 10.64
C THR A 305 18.78 -26.76 11.63
N GLU A 306 19.40 -25.78 12.30
CA GLU A 306 18.68 -24.86 13.20
C GLU A 306 17.75 -23.94 12.42
N TYR A 307 18.17 -23.49 11.23
CA TYR A 307 17.35 -22.67 10.35
C TYR A 307 16.15 -23.47 9.82
N ASP A 308 16.34 -24.68 9.31
CA ASP A 308 15.25 -25.54 8.84
C ASP A 308 14.24 -25.80 9.96
N SER A 309 14.74 -26.12 11.16
CA SER A 309 13.90 -26.32 12.36
C SER A 309 13.13 -25.05 12.75
N PHE A 310 13.76 -23.87 12.60
CA PHE A 310 13.10 -22.59 12.85
C PHE A 310 11.98 -22.35 11.84
N ILE A 311 12.23 -22.55 10.53
CA ILE A 311 11.22 -22.35 9.48
C ILE A 311 10.02 -23.27 9.66
N GLU A 312 10.24 -24.53 10.04
CA GLU A 312 9.16 -25.50 10.29
C GLU A 312 8.26 -25.13 11.49
N GLN A 313 8.79 -24.37 12.45
CA GLN A 313 8.10 -24.05 13.72
C GLN A 313 7.63 -22.59 13.81
N CYS A 314 8.16 -21.71 12.96
CA CYS A 314 7.87 -20.29 13.01
C CYS A 314 6.46 -20.00 12.48
N ASN A 315 5.62 -19.43 13.35
CA ASN A 315 4.27 -18.97 13.00
C ASN A 315 4.16 -17.44 12.97
N SER A 316 5.29 -16.72 13.07
CA SER A 316 5.35 -15.26 13.16
C SER A 316 6.08 -14.69 11.95
N SER A 317 5.37 -13.90 11.14
CA SER A 317 5.96 -13.19 10.00
C SER A 317 7.05 -12.21 10.45
N TRP A 318 6.90 -11.60 11.63
CA TRP A 318 7.91 -10.73 12.21
C TRP A 318 9.18 -11.50 12.59
N GLU A 319 9.08 -12.64 13.29
CA GLU A 319 10.26 -13.42 13.65
C GLU A 319 10.97 -13.95 12.40
N LEU A 320 10.21 -14.39 11.40
CA LEU A 320 10.74 -14.79 10.10
C LEU A 320 11.51 -13.65 9.43
N PHE A 321 10.95 -12.44 9.44
CA PHE A 321 11.60 -11.24 8.91
C PHE A 321 12.91 -10.94 9.65
N GLN A 322 12.90 -10.96 10.99
CA GLN A 322 14.08 -10.69 11.82
C GLN A 322 15.22 -11.66 11.50
N VAL A 323 14.92 -12.97 11.47
CA VAL A 323 15.92 -14.01 11.16
C VAL A 323 16.46 -13.87 9.74
N ASN A 324 15.62 -13.49 8.78
CA ASN A 324 16.02 -13.45 7.38
C ASN A 324 16.68 -12.13 6.95
N HIS A 325 16.43 -11.02 7.63
CA HIS A 325 16.78 -9.69 7.11
C HIS A 325 17.53 -8.78 8.08
N LEU A 326 17.49 -9.04 9.39
CA LEU A 326 18.10 -8.14 10.38
C LEU A 326 19.47 -8.61 10.82
N LEU A 327 20.48 -7.77 10.60
CA LEU A 327 21.84 -8.00 11.10
C LEU A 327 21.88 -7.95 12.63
N SER A 328 21.10 -7.04 13.23
CA SER A 328 20.95 -6.87 14.68
C SER A 328 20.51 -8.15 15.37
N TYR A 329 19.54 -8.88 14.81
CA TYR A 329 19.10 -10.17 15.35
C TYR A 329 20.28 -11.13 15.52
N HIS A 330 21.04 -11.35 14.45
CA HIS A 330 22.17 -12.28 14.46
C HIS A 330 23.33 -11.81 15.35
N TRP A 331 23.54 -10.50 15.39
CA TRP A 331 24.51 -9.87 16.28
C TRP A 331 24.15 -10.10 17.76
N GLU A 332 22.89 -9.89 18.13
CA GLU A 332 22.39 -10.09 19.50
C GLU A 332 22.44 -11.56 19.92
N VAL A 333 22.06 -12.48 19.04
CA VAL A 333 22.18 -13.93 19.28
C VAL A 333 23.63 -14.27 19.59
N ARG A 334 24.58 -13.83 18.77
CA ARG A 334 26.02 -14.06 19.00
C ARG A 334 26.51 -13.47 20.31
N GLU A 335 26.11 -12.24 20.64
CA GLU A 335 26.48 -11.60 21.91
C GLU A 335 25.91 -12.35 23.12
N LYS A 336 24.68 -12.85 23.02
CA LYS A 336 24.04 -13.68 24.06
C LYS A 336 24.82 -14.98 24.29
N PHE A 337 25.16 -15.72 23.23
CA PHE A 337 25.93 -16.96 23.34
C PHE A 337 27.37 -16.71 23.80
N ARG A 338 28.01 -15.61 23.36
CA ARG A 338 29.34 -15.19 23.82
C ARG A 338 29.38 -14.98 25.33
N LYS A 339 28.35 -14.34 25.91
CA LYS A 339 28.21 -14.16 27.37
C LYS A 339 28.06 -15.48 28.13
N GLN A 340 27.62 -16.55 27.45
CA GLN A 340 27.50 -17.91 27.99
C GLN A 340 28.76 -18.76 27.74
N GLY A 341 29.80 -18.19 27.12
CA GLY A 341 31.03 -18.92 26.77
C GLY A 341 30.89 -19.79 25.52
N VAL A 342 29.81 -19.64 24.75
CA VAL A 342 29.57 -20.39 23.52
C VAL A 342 30.03 -19.56 22.31
N PHE A 343 30.81 -20.18 21.43
CA PHE A 343 31.29 -19.57 20.20
C PHE A 343 30.46 -20.05 19.00
N ILE A 344 29.91 -19.10 18.24
CA ILE A 344 29.21 -19.38 16.97
C ILE A 344 30.19 -19.07 15.82
N PRO A 345 30.53 -20.03 14.94
CA PRO A 345 31.37 -19.78 13.78
C PRO A 345 30.78 -18.69 12.85
N PHE A 346 31.62 -17.92 12.17
CA PHE A 346 31.18 -16.99 11.11
C PHE A 346 30.90 -17.73 9.81
N ASN A 347 30.14 -17.11 8.90
CA ASN A 347 29.83 -17.65 7.57
C ASN A 347 29.14 -19.04 7.59
N LEU A 348 28.16 -19.23 8.48
CA LEU A 348 27.33 -20.44 8.46
C LEU A 348 26.49 -20.57 7.17
N LYS A 349 26.47 -19.51 6.34
CA LYS A 349 25.73 -19.32 5.09
C LYS A 349 24.22 -19.45 5.30
N LYS A 350 23.51 -18.34 5.08
CA LYS A 350 22.05 -18.35 4.98
C LYS A 350 21.65 -19.29 3.83
N PRO A 351 20.82 -20.33 4.08
CA PRO A 351 20.28 -21.16 3.00
C PRO A 351 19.45 -20.30 2.02
N PRO A 352 19.39 -20.65 0.72
CA PRO A 352 18.46 -19.99 -0.19
C PRO A 352 17.05 -20.16 0.34
N PHE A 353 16.37 -19.04 0.60
CA PHE A 353 15.00 -19.05 1.08
C PHE A 353 14.08 -19.44 -0.08
N SER A 354 13.41 -20.57 0.04
CA SER A 354 12.31 -20.97 -0.84
C SER A 354 11.05 -21.09 0.00
N PHE A 355 10.01 -20.31 -0.33
CA PHE A 355 8.73 -20.41 0.34
C PHE A 355 8.24 -21.87 0.30
N PRO A 356 7.81 -22.46 1.43
CA PRO A 356 6.94 -23.62 1.36
C PRO A 356 5.68 -23.17 0.61
N SER A 357 5.37 -23.85 -0.50
CA SER A 357 4.24 -23.57 -1.41
C SER A 357 2.85 -23.72 -0.78
N ASN A 358 2.75 -23.74 0.55
CA ASN A 358 1.56 -24.09 1.30
C ASN A 358 1.24 -23.01 2.34
N ALA A 359 0.71 -21.89 1.86
CA ALA A 359 -0.20 -21.04 2.64
C ALA A 359 -1.34 -20.59 1.74
N SER A 360 -2.03 -21.57 1.16
CA SER A 360 -3.41 -21.41 0.70
C SER A 360 -4.32 -21.64 1.90
N HIS A 361 -4.83 -20.54 2.48
CA HIS A 361 -6.10 -20.56 3.21
C HIS A 361 -6.82 -19.22 3.09
#